data_AF-A0AAJ0G0P2-F1
#
_entry.id   AF-A0AAJ0G0P2-F1
#
_cell.length_a   1.000
_cell.length_b   1.000
_cell.length_c   1.000
_cell.angle_alpha   90.00
_cell.angle_beta   90.00
_cell.angle_gamma   90.00
#
_symmetry.space_group_name_H-M   'P 1'
#
loop_
_entity.id
_entity.type
_entity.pdbx_description
1 polymer ?
#
loop_
_entity_poly.entity_id
_entity_poly.type
_entity_poly.pdbx_seq_one_letter_code
_entity_poly.pdbx_strand_id
1 'polypeptide(L)'
;MKIVEAQSAVLSNYEVYQYLSDQRSRYKQTKRRGPPNLENVVREYLRTEPSPLSQEPLTYTPDCVVQLLVKLRPYELSKGELVMILNVRPASVAALNTIIEDMPERFSDGQQEKMVNIVAEVLGQFEVAEAEENGEALEDGDVDMNDTAAS
;
A
#
# COMPACT_ATOMS: atom_id res chain seq x y z
N MET A 1 -19.45 14.20 -28.18
CA MET A 1 -19.40 13.30 -27.02
C MET A 1 -20.23 13.93 -25.91
N LYS A 2 -21.16 13.20 -25.28
CA LYS A 2 -21.97 13.68 -24.15
C LYS A 2 -21.90 12.65 -23.03
N ILE A 3 -21.80 13.10 -21.79
CA ILE A 3 -21.77 12.23 -20.61
C ILE A 3 -23.21 11.85 -20.28
N VAL A 4 -23.50 10.55 -20.22
CA VAL A 4 -24.82 10.01 -19.83
C VAL A 4 -24.91 9.88 -18.31
N GLU A 5 -23.84 9.37 -17.70
CA GLU A 5 -23.72 9.17 -16.25
C GLU A 5 -22.30 9.56 -15.84
N ALA A 6 -22.18 10.42 -14.83
CA ALA A 6 -20.88 10.93 -14.39
C ALA A 6 -20.10 9.92 -13.54
N GLN A 7 -20.80 9.10 -12.74
CA GLN A 7 -20.20 8.10 -11.85
C GLN A 7 -21.04 6.83 -11.86
N SER A 8 -20.63 5.85 -12.67
CA SER A 8 -21.32 4.55 -12.77
C SER A 8 -20.84 3.53 -11.74
N ALA A 9 -19.56 3.58 -11.35
CA ALA A 9 -18.95 2.64 -10.43
C ALA A 9 -17.78 3.26 -9.68
N VAL A 10 -17.48 2.68 -8.52
CA VAL A 10 -16.23 2.89 -7.80
C VAL A 10 -15.35 1.66 -8.06
N LEU A 11 -14.11 1.90 -8.51
CA LEU A 11 -13.15 0.85 -8.82
C LEU A 11 -11.94 0.99 -7.90
N SER A 12 -11.40 -0.14 -7.48
CA SER A 12 -10.15 -0.20 -6.73
C SER A 12 -8.93 -0.05 -7.66
N ASN A 13 -7.82 0.40 -7.09
CA ASN A 13 -6.53 0.46 -7.79
C ASN A 13 -6.11 -0.92 -8.30
N TYR A 14 -6.45 -1.99 -7.57
CA TYR A 14 -6.18 -3.36 -7.98
C TYR A 14 -6.96 -3.78 -9.24
N GLU A 15 -8.28 -3.53 -9.29
CA GLU A 15 -9.10 -3.85 -10.48
C GLU A 15 -8.63 -3.07 -11.71
N VAL A 16 -8.30 -1.79 -11.52
CA VAL A 16 -7.73 -0.96 -12.58
C VAL A 16 -6.38 -1.53 -13.02
N TYR A 17 -5.51 -1.88 -12.08
CA TYR A 17 -4.21 -2.47 -12.37
C TYR A 17 -4.32 -3.78 -13.16
N GLN A 18 -5.21 -4.68 -12.76
CA GLN A 18 -5.46 -5.94 -13.44
C GLN A 18 -5.96 -5.67 -14.88
N TYR A 19 -6.95 -4.80 -15.03
CA TYR A 19 -7.48 -4.45 -16.35
C TYR A 19 -6.40 -3.85 -17.27
N LEU A 20 -5.59 -2.90 -16.79
CA LEU A 20 -4.53 -2.29 -17.60
C LEU A 20 -3.43 -3.30 -17.96
N SER A 21 -3.13 -4.23 -17.06
CA SER A 21 -2.17 -5.33 -17.29
C SER A 21 -2.67 -6.29 -18.38
N ASP A 22 -3.95 -6.64 -18.34
CA ASP A 22 -4.59 -7.48 -19.36
C ASP A 22 -4.65 -6.77 -20.72
N GLN A 23 -5.01 -5.48 -20.74
CA GLN A 23 -5.00 -4.66 -21.95
C GLN A 23 -3.60 -4.61 -22.58
N ARG A 24 -2.56 -4.40 -21.78
CA ARG A 24 -1.17 -4.42 -22.24
C ARG A 24 -0.80 -5.76 -22.87
N SER A 25 -1.21 -6.87 -22.25
CA SER A 25 -0.98 -8.23 -22.77
C SER A 25 -1.68 -8.45 -24.11
N ARG A 26 -2.92 -7.98 -24.27
CA ARG A 26 -3.67 -8.05 -25.53
C ARG A 26 -3.01 -7.25 -26.65
N TYR A 27 -2.50 -6.05 -26.35
CA TYR A 27 -1.75 -5.25 -27.32
C TYR A 27 -0.48 -5.96 -27.79
N LYS A 28 0.27 -6.57 -26.86
CA LYS A 28 1.46 -7.37 -27.18
C LYS A 28 1.12 -8.56 -28.08
N GLN A 29 0.07 -9.31 -27.76
CA GLN A 29 -0.37 -10.47 -28.57
C GLN A 29 -0.80 -10.06 -29.98
N THR A 30 -1.52 -8.95 -30.11
CA THR A 30 -1.99 -8.43 -31.41
C THR A 30 -0.93 -7.62 -32.17
N LYS A 31 0.30 -7.50 -31.64
CA LYS A 31 1.39 -6.66 -32.18
C LYS A 31 0.96 -5.21 -32.45
N ARG A 32 -0.01 -4.70 -31.68
CA ARG A 32 -0.49 -3.32 -31.78
C ARG A 32 0.15 -2.48 -30.69
N ARG A 33 0.46 -1.23 -31.03
CA ARG A 33 0.91 -0.25 -30.03
C ARG A 33 -0.31 0.23 -29.24
N GLY A 34 -0.29 0.06 -27.93
CA GLY A 34 -1.28 0.64 -27.03
C GLY A 34 -1.16 2.17 -26.96
N PRO A 35 -2.09 2.84 -26.28
CA PRO A 35 -2.00 4.28 -26.04
C PRO A 35 -0.69 4.62 -25.32
N PRO A 36 0.02 5.71 -25.70
CA PRO A 36 1.32 6.03 -25.11
C PRO A 36 1.23 6.27 -23.59
N ASN A 37 0.11 6.79 -23.11
CA ASN A 37 -0.11 7.15 -21.71
C ASN A 37 -0.34 5.92 -20.81
N LEU A 38 -0.71 4.78 -21.40
CA LEU A 38 -1.08 3.57 -20.67
C LEU A 38 0.10 3.06 -19.82
N GLU A 39 1.30 3.07 -20.41
CA GLU A 39 2.50 2.60 -19.71
C GLU A 39 2.91 3.56 -18.59
N ASN A 40 2.73 4.87 -18.79
CA ASN A 40 3.05 5.87 -17.76
C ASN A 40 2.15 5.70 -16.53
N VAL A 41 0.83 5.56 -16.71
CA VAL A 41 -0.10 5.40 -15.58
C VAL A 41 0.21 4.14 -14.77
N VAL A 42 0.44 3.01 -15.43
CA VAL A 42 0.76 1.75 -14.73
C VAL A 42 2.10 1.85 -14.00
N ARG A 43 3.12 2.40 -14.65
CA ARG A 43 4.47 2.46 -14.08
C ARG A 43 4.58 3.49 -12.97
N GLU A 44 4.12 4.71 -13.21
CA GLU A 44 4.37 5.86 -12.34
C GLU A 44 3.42 5.91 -11.15
N TYR A 45 2.17 5.45 -11.30
CA TYR A 45 1.17 5.56 -10.23
C TYR A 45 0.92 4.24 -9.49
N LEU A 46 0.78 3.13 -10.21
CA LEU A 46 0.38 1.86 -9.59
C LEU A 46 1.59 1.04 -9.11
N ARG A 47 2.75 1.15 -9.76
CA ARG A 47 3.96 0.36 -9.44
C ARG A 47 5.08 1.14 -8.75
N THR A 48 4.91 2.42 -8.46
CA THR A 48 5.91 3.19 -7.70
C THR A 48 5.61 3.10 -6.21
N GLU A 49 6.63 2.93 -5.39
CA GLU A 49 6.50 3.08 -3.94
C GLU A 49 5.91 4.47 -3.59
N PRO A 50 5.01 4.59 -2.60
CA PRO A 50 4.62 3.59 -1.59
C PRO A 50 3.37 2.75 -1.95
N SER A 51 3.02 2.61 -3.24
CA SER A 51 1.85 1.83 -3.66
C SER A 51 1.93 0.37 -3.18
N PRO A 52 0.88 -0.20 -2.56
CA PRO A 52 0.87 -1.63 -2.21
C PRO A 52 1.05 -2.57 -3.42
N LEU A 53 0.73 -2.09 -4.63
CA LEU A 53 0.86 -2.86 -5.87
C LEU A 53 2.28 -2.83 -6.47
N SER A 54 3.22 -2.10 -5.86
CA SER A 54 4.63 -2.10 -6.26
C SER A 54 5.42 -3.30 -5.74
N GLN A 55 4.88 -4.03 -4.76
CA GLN A 55 5.57 -5.17 -4.16
C GLN A 55 5.71 -6.36 -5.11
N GLU A 56 6.88 -7.01 -5.03
CA GLU A 56 7.18 -8.25 -5.74
C GLU A 56 7.60 -9.34 -4.71
N PRO A 57 6.90 -10.49 -4.63
CA PRO A 57 5.72 -10.87 -5.41
C PRO A 57 4.47 -10.06 -5.04
N LEU A 58 3.55 -9.92 -5.98
CA LEU A 58 2.28 -9.22 -5.75
C LEU A 58 1.43 -10.01 -4.75
N THR A 59 1.11 -9.40 -3.61
CA THR A 59 0.30 -10.03 -2.56
C THR A 59 -1.21 -10.02 -2.88
N TYR A 60 -1.64 -9.17 -3.81
CA TYR A 60 -3.04 -8.98 -4.15
C TYR A 60 -3.53 -10.04 -5.15
N THR A 61 -4.61 -10.71 -4.77
CA THR A 61 -5.35 -11.65 -5.61
C THR A 61 -6.82 -11.23 -5.75
N PRO A 62 -7.56 -11.73 -6.75
CA PRO A 62 -8.99 -11.43 -6.87
C PRO A 62 -9.80 -11.81 -5.63
N ASP A 63 -9.37 -12.86 -4.92
CA ASP A 63 -10.03 -13.33 -3.70
C ASP A 63 -9.81 -12.39 -2.50
N CYS A 64 -8.71 -11.61 -2.49
CA CYS A 64 -8.43 -10.65 -1.42
C CYS A 64 -9.58 -9.66 -1.22
N VAL A 65 -10.21 -9.19 -2.31
CA VAL A 65 -11.32 -8.23 -2.23
C VAL A 65 -12.51 -8.86 -1.50
N VAL A 66 -12.88 -10.09 -1.87
CA VAL A 66 -14.00 -10.81 -1.25
C VAL A 66 -13.71 -11.11 0.21
N GLN A 67 -12.51 -11.60 0.51
CA GLN A 67 -12.10 -11.93 1.88
C GLN A 67 -12.09 -10.69 2.78
N LEU A 68 -11.58 -9.57 2.28
CA LEU A 68 -11.53 -8.31 3.02
C LEU A 68 -12.95 -7.81 3.33
N LEU A 69 -13.85 -7.83 2.34
CA LEU A 69 -15.25 -7.45 2.53
C LEU A 69 -15.97 -8.32 3.57
N VAL A 70 -15.73 -9.64 3.55
CA VAL A 70 -16.34 -10.56 4.51
C VAL A 70 -15.81 -10.32 5.93
N LYS A 71 -14.49 -10.17 6.10
CA LYS A 71 -13.86 -9.99 7.41
C LYS A 71 -14.13 -8.62 8.01
N LEU A 72 -14.22 -7.56 7.19
CA LEU A 72 -14.48 -6.20 7.67
C LEU A 72 -15.98 -5.87 7.80
N ARG A 73 -16.88 -6.75 7.33
CA ARG A 73 -18.33 -6.57 7.43
C ARG A 73 -18.84 -6.20 8.83
N PRO A 74 -18.33 -6.78 9.94
CA PRO A 74 -18.82 -6.46 11.28
C PRO A 74 -18.54 -5.02 11.76
N TYR A 75 -17.65 -4.31 11.09
CA TYR A 75 -17.25 -2.95 11.47
C TYR A 75 -18.05 -1.86 10.76
N GLU A 76 -19.03 -2.24 9.91
CA GLU A 76 -19.95 -1.32 9.23
C GLU A 76 -19.24 -0.16 8.49
N LEU A 77 -18.11 -0.47 7.88
CA LEU A 77 -17.34 0.49 7.08
C LEU A 77 -18.11 0.85 5.81
N SER A 78 -18.07 2.13 5.45
CA SER A 78 -18.59 2.65 4.20
C SER A 78 -17.81 2.07 3.01
N LYS A 79 -18.44 2.09 1.83
CA LYS A 79 -17.77 1.65 0.59
C LYS A 79 -16.51 2.45 0.28
N GLY A 80 -16.50 3.75 0.64
CA GLY A 80 -15.34 4.62 0.46
C GLY A 80 -14.17 4.20 1.34
N GLU A 81 -14.41 3.99 2.64
CA GLU A 81 -13.40 3.51 3.59
C GLU A 81 -12.83 2.16 3.15
N LEU A 82 -13.68 1.21 2.73
CA LEU A 82 -13.24 -0.10 2.25
C LEU A 82 -12.34 -0.02 1.02
N VAL A 83 -12.71 0.80 0.04
CA VAL A 83 -11.91 1.02 -1.17
C VAL A 83 -10.58 1.69 -0.81
N MET A 84 -10.57 2.63 0.13
CA MET A 84 -9.35 3.28 0.60
C MET A 84 -8.44 2.31 1.37
N ILE A 85 -8.98 1.44 2.22
CA ILE A 85 -8.22 0.38 2.88
C ILE A 85 -7.55 -0.53 1.85
N LEU A 86 -8.28 -0.92 0.80
CA LEU A 86 -7.76 -1.77 -0.28
C LEU A 86 -6.69 -1.04 -1.11
N ASN A 87 -6.83 0.27 -1.32
CA ASN A 87 -5.91 1.04 -2.16
C ASN A 87 -4.62 1.44 -1.43
N VAL A 88 -4.71 1.76 -0.14
CA VAL A 88 -3.60 2.31 0.67
C VAL A 88 -2.93 1.23 1.51
N ARG A 89 -3.66 0.18 1.90
CA ARG A 89 -3.20 -0.88 2.81
C ARG A 89 -2.58 -0.33 4.10
N PRO A 90 -3.41 0.16 5.04
CA PRO A 90 -2.90 0.71 6.30
C PRO A 90 -2.16 -0.37 7.12
N ALA A 91 -0.90 -0.10 7.44
CA ALA A 91 -0.04 -0.99 8.24
C ALA A 91 -0.05 -0.68 9.74
N SER A 92 -0.75 0.38 10.16
CA SER A 92 -0.84 0.81 11.56
C SER A 92 -2.20 1.42 11.85
N VAL A 93 -2.55 1.49 13.15
CA VAL A 93 -3.76 2.16 13.61
C VAL A 93 -3.74 3.64 13.23
N ALA A 94 -2.58 4.29 13.30
CA ALA A 94 -2.42 5.67 12.87
C ALA A 94 -2.73 5.86 11.37
N ALA A 95 -2.29 4.94 10.50
CA ALA A 95 -2.64 4.97 9.08
C ALA A 95 -4.13 4.71 8.86
N LEU A 96 -4.73 3.78 9.61
CA LEU A 96 -6.15 3.48 9.53
C LEU A 96 -7.03 4.67 9.98
N ASN A 97 -6.60 5.41 11.00
CA ASN A 97 -7.23 6.68 11.44
C ASN A 97 -7.25 7.76 10.35
N THR A 98 -6.35 7.71 9.36
CA THR A 98 -6.40 8.65 8.22
C THR A 98 -7.47 8.29 7.18
N ILE A 99 -8.02 7.08 7.25
CA ILE A 99 -8.99 6.55 6.30
C ILE A 99 -10.41 6.58 6.89
N ILE A 100 -10.54 6.23 8.17
CA ILE A 100 -11.81 6.09 8.88
C ILE A 100 -12.05 7.35 9.73
N GLU A 101 -13.19 7.99 9.52
CA GLU A 101 -13.60 9.16 10.31
C GLU A 101 -14.12 8.73 11.70
N ASP A 102 -13.85 9.57 12.71
CA ASP A 102 -14.25 9.39 14.11
C ASP A 102 -13.92 8.00 14.67
N MET A 103 -12.73 7.51 14.32
CA MET A 103 -12.30 6.14 14.63
C MET A 103 -12.24 5.81 16.14
N PRO A 104 -11.70 6.66 17.05
CA PRO A 104 -11.71 6.35 18.48
C PRO A 104 -13.11 6.41 19.11
N GLU A 105 -14.04 7.16 18.52
CA GLU A 105 -15.43 7.20 18.96
C GLU A 105 -16.21 5.96 18.50
N ARG A 106 -15.88 5.41 17.32
CA ARG A 106 -16.59 4.28 16.70
C ARG A 106 -16.07 2.92 17.13
N PHE A 107 -14.78 2.79 17.43
CA PHE A 107 -14.14 1.49 17.64
C PHE A 107 -13.22 1.50 18.84
N SER A 108 -13.31 0.45 19.66
CA SER A 108 -12.34 0.25 20.76
C SER A 108 -10.94 -0.02 20.22
N ASP A 109 -9.91 0.27 21.00
CA ASP A 109 -8.50 0.05 20.63
C ASP A 109 -8.27 -1.39 20.10
N GLY A 110 -8.85 -2.39 20.78
CA GLY A 110 -8.76 -3.79 20.34
C GLY A 110 -9.49 -4.08 19.02
N GLN A 111 -10.53 -3.32 18.66
CA GLN A 111 -11.15 -3.42 17.34
C GLN A 111 -10.29 -2.77 16.25
N GLN A 112 -9.67 -1.63 16.56
CA GLN A 112 -8.76 -0.92 15.66
C GLN A 112 -7.56 -1.81 15.29
N GLU A 113 -6.92 -2.42 16.29
CA GLU A 113 -5.82 -3.36 16.07
C GLU A 113 -6.25 -4.59 15.26
N LYS A 114 -7.44 -5.14 15.55
CA LYS A 114 -8.00 -6.27 14.77
C LYS A 114 -8.19 -5.91 13.30
N MET A 115 -8.65 -4.70 12.99
CA MET A 115 -8.80 -4.27 11.60
C MET A 115 -7.46 -4.20 10.87
N VAL A 116 -6.43 -3.64 11.50
CA VAL A 116 -5.06 -3.63 10.94
C VAL A 116 -4.55 -5.06 10.71
N ASN A 117 -4.78 -5.97 11.66
CA ASN A 117 -4.39 -7.36 11.52
C ASN A 117 -5.13 -8.09 10.38
N ILE A 118 -6.43 -7.82 10.20
CA ILE A 118 -7.20 -8.35 9.06
C ILE A 118 -6.62 -7.85 7.74
N VAL A 119 -6.26 -6.57 7.66
CA VAL A 119 -5.64 -5.99 6.46
C VAL A 119 -4.31 -6.66 6.16
N ALA A 120 -3.45 -6.84 7.17
CA ALA A 120 -2.17 -7.51 7.03
C ALA A 120 -2.32 -8.99 6.62
N GLU A 121 -3.29 -9.69 7.18
CA GLU A 121 -3.56 -11.10 6.87
C GLU A 121 -4.04 -11.29 5.42
N VAL A 122 -4.91 -10.41 4.92
CA VAL A 122 -5.53 -10.54 3.59
C VAL A 122 -4.70 -9.91 2.47
N LEU A 123 -4.07 -8.76 2.73
CA LEU A 123 -3.34 -7.99 1.72
C LEU A 123 -1.81 -8.11 1.86
N GLY A 124 -1.34 -8.87 2.84
CA GLY A 124 0.08 -9.03 3.16
C GLY A 124 0.66 -7.85 3.95
N GLN A 125 1.89 -8.02 4.43
CA GLN A 125 2.65 -6.99 5.12
C GLN A 125 3.69 -6.36 4.17
N PHE A 126 4.06 -5.11 4.44
CA PHE A 126 5.30 -4.58 3.90
C PHE A 126 6.46 -5.25 4.64
N GLU A 127 7.50 -5.67 3.91
CA GLU A 127 8.74 -6.09 4.56
C GLU A 127 9.26 -4.87 5.32
N VAL A 128 9.16 -4.93 6.64
CA VAL A 128 9.89 -3.99 7.50
C VAL A 128 11.32 -4.44 7.35
N ALA A 129 12.12 -3.69 6.60
CA ALA A 129 13.57 -3.82 6.71
C ALA A 129 13.86 -3.69 8.20
N GLU A 130 14.31 -4.79 8.83
CA GLU A 130 14.71 -4.80 10.22
C GLU A 130 15.70 -3.64 10.38
N ALA A 131 15.23 -2.54 10.98
CA ALA A 131 16.12 -1.53 11.46
C ALA A 131 16.91 -2.24 12.56
N GLU A 132 18.11 -2.67 12.20
CA GLU A 132 19.08 -3.24 13.13
C GLU A 132 19.13 -2.34 14.36
N GLU A 133 18.51 -2.83 15.44
CA GLU A 133 18.65 -2.32 16.79
C GLU A 133 20.07 -2.68 17.26
N ASN A 134 21.09 -2.10 16.62
CA ASN A 134 22.44 -2.04 17.16
C ASN A 134 22.65 -0.66 17.77
N GLY A 135 21.92 -0.42 18.85
CA GLY A 135 22.31 0.57 19.85
C GLY A 135 23.53 0.05 20.61
N GLU A 136 24.72 0.26 20.07
CA GLU A 136 25.94 0.27 20.88
C GLU A 136 26.45 1.70 20.97
N ALA A 137 26.00 2.37 22.03
CA ALA A 137 26.77 3.45 22.63
C ALA A 137 27.99 2.83 23.32
N LEU A 138 29.18 3.12 22.81
CA LEU A 138 30.40 3.14 23.62
C LEU A 138 31.11 4.47 23.37
N GLU A 139 31.08 5.29 24.41
CA GLU A 139 31.95 6.43 24.64
C GLU A 139 33.42 6.00 24.67
N ASP A 140 34.25 7.01 24.38
CA ASP A 140 35.58 7.24 24.91
C ASP A 140 36.78 6.75 24.08
N GLY A 141 37.53 7.74 23.60
CA GLY A 141 38.70 7.59 22.74
C GLY A 141 39.37 8.95 22.57
N ASP A 142 39.72 9.55 23.70
CA ASP A 142 40.62 10.69 23.88
C ASP A 142 41.77 10.67 22.85
N VAL A 143 41.80 11.66 21.94
CA VAL A 143 42.90 11.80 20.96
C VAL A 143 43.83 12.90 21.48
N ASP A 144 44.77 12.48 22.33
CA ASP A 144 45.92 13.25 22.76
C ASP A 144 46.78 13.58 21.51
N MET A 145 46.65 14.80 20.99
CA MET A 145 47.57 15.33 19.99
C MET A 145 48.81 15.87 20.69
N ASN A 146 49.75 14.96 20.97
CA ASN A 146 51.13 15.36 21.17
C ASN A 146 52.09 14.49 20.36
N ASP A 147 52.98 15.21 19.68
CA ASP A 147 54.26 14.75 19.18
C ASP A 147 54.31 13.96 17.86
N THR A 148 54.55 14.68 16.76
CA THR A 148 55.66 14.28 15.86
C THR A 148 56.25 15.51 15.17
N ALA A 149 57.13 16.21 15.87
CA ALA A 149 58.21 16.96 15.23
C ALA A 149 59.41 16.01 15.07
N ALA A 150 59.78 15.64 13.84
CA ALA A 150 61.16 15.28 13.51
C ALA A 150 61.37 15.06 12.01
N SER A 151 62.27 15.89 11.46
CA SER A 151 63.16 15.70 10.29
C SER A 151 62.57 15.84 8.89
#